data_AF-A0A9E2VNJ5-F1
#
_entry.id   AF-A0A9E2VNJ5-F1
#
_cell.length_a   1.000
_cell.length_b   1.000
_cell.length_c   1.000
_cell.angle_alpha   90.00
_cell.angle_beta   90.00
_cell.angle_gamma   90.00
#
_symmetry.space_group_name_H-M   'P 1'
#
loop_
_entity.id
_entity.type
_entity.pdbx_description
1 polymer ?
#
loop_
_entity_poly.entity_id
_entity_poly.type
_entity_poly.pdbx_seq_one_letter_code
_entity_poly.pdbx_strand_id
1 'polypeptide(L)'
;MNQSRARVRVVLGLGLSWRLALVSLAAKSFYLAPNGHDTNPGTRAKPFATLERAREAVRELKAGSGLPSGGVTVFLRGGVYLRSATFDLAAEDSGSAGAPVVYGAARGEAVRILGGRPVTNWQPVTDRQVLDRLDPAARGQVWQADLKAAGITDYGRLTRRGFGGSDHPAQLELFFADRPMTLARWPNGEWATIAKPAAGPNAGRFAYTGDRPRRWTHAEDLWVHGYWTYDWADSYEKVKAIDLDHHEILTEPPHGVYGYKPGQRWYALNVLEELDSPGEYYVERRTGRLYFWPPGPLSSGNACVSLLESPLIRLQGVHDLVLRGLILEVTRGEGITVVNGTNVLIAGCTFRNIGT
;
A
#
# COMPACT_ATOMS: atom_id res chain seq x y z
N MET A 1 31.51 39.00 -5.78
CA MET A 1 31.18 38.20 -6.97
C MET A 1 29.77 37.65 -6.83
N ASN A 2 28.86 38.18 -7.66
CA ASN A 2 27.45 37.84 -7.92
C ASN A 2 26.60 37.17 -6.81
N GLN A 3 26.00 38.02 -5.98
CA GLN A 3 24.73 37.79 -5.32
C GLN A 3 23.60 38.26 -6.26
N SER A 4 23.00 37.36 -7.04
CA SER A 4 21.81 37.69 -7.83
C SER A 4 20.56 37.28 -7.02
N ARG A 5 19.86 38.29 -6.47
CA ARG A 5 18.52 38.14 -5.90
C ARG A 5 17.53 37.95 -7.06
N ALA A 6 16.92 36.78 -7.18
CA ALA A 6 15.76 36.59 -8.02
C ALA A 6 14.53 37.17 -7.33
N ARG A 7 13.91 38.17 -7.96
CA ARG A 7 12.68 38.82 -7.52
C ARG A 7 11.50 37.90 -7.84
N VAL A 8 10.71 37.54 -6.82
CA VAL A 8 9.37 36.97 -7.00
C VAL A 8 8.47 38.09 -7.53
N ARG A 9 8.02 37.98 -8.78
CA ARG A 9 6.92 38.80 -9.32
C ARG A 9 5.62 38.06 -9.07
N VAL A 10 4.82 38.56 -8.13
CA VAL A 10 3.39 38.23 -8.07
C VAL A 10 2.71 38.99 -9.20
N VAL A 11 2.29 38.28 -10.25
CA VAL A 11 1.41 38.81 -11.28
C VAL A 11 -0.02 38.44 -10.91
N LEU A 12 -0.78 39.41 -10.40
CA LEU A 12 -2.24 39.35 -10.35
C LEU A 12 -2.76 39.54 -11.78
N GLY A 13 -2.81 38.44 -12.52
CA GLY A 13 -3.36 38.36 -13.87
C GLY A 13 -4.81 37.88 -13.82
N LEU A 14 -5.72 38.78 -14.17
CA LEU A 14 -7.15 38.54 -14.43
C LEU A 14 -7.35 37.44 -15.50
N GLY A 15 -8.33 36.55 -15.24
CA GLY A 15 -9.00 35.79 -16.30
C GLY A 15 -8.39 34.44 -16.68
N LEU A 16 -8.21 33.52 -15.72
CA LEU A 16 -8.02 32.11 -16.07
C LEU A 16 -9.36 31.51 -16.50
N SER A 17 -9.60 31.49 -17.81
CA SER A 17 -10.70 30.73 -18.39
C SER A 17 -10.51 29.26 -18.04
N TRP A 18 -11.33 28.75 -17.11
CA TRP A 18 -11.49 27.32 -16.91
C TRP A 18 -12.07 26.74 -18.20
N ARG A 19 -11.20 26.23 -19.08
CA ARG A 19 -11.65 25.27 -20.08
C ARG A 19 -12.00 24.00 -19.31
N LEU A 20 -13.26 23.88 -18.89
CA LEU A 20 -13.87 22.56 -18.80
C LEU A 20 -13.69 21.94 -20.18
N ALA A 21 -12.72 21.04 -20.30
CA ALA A 21 -12.67 20.12 -21.41
C ALA A 21 -13.95 19.29 -21.29
N LEU A 22 -14.99 19.73 -22.02
CA LEU A 22 -16.10 18.89 -22.40
C LEU A 22 -15.48 17.72 -23.15
N VAL A 23 -15.28 16.62 -22.44
CA VAL A 23 -14.96 15.34 -23.05
C VAL A 23 -16.16 15.01 -23.93
N SER A 24 -16.00 15.25 -25.23
CA SER A 24 -16.91 14.76 -26.26
C SER A 24 -17.19 13.29 -25.97
N LEU A 25 -18.47 12.88 -26.11
CA LEU A 25 -18.86 11.49 -25.98
C LEU A 25 -18.14 10.70 -27.10
N ALA A 26 -17.01 10.07 -26.77
CA ALA A 26 -16.22 9.29 -27.72
C ALA A 26 -17.12 8.28 -28.45
N ALA A 27 -17.13 8.31 -29.79
CA ALA A 27 -18.07 7.52 -30.58
C ALA A 27 -17.79 6.00 -30.49
N LYS A 28 -16.57 5.59 -30.11
CA LYS A 28 -16.25 4.19 -29.82
C LYS A 28 -16.01 3.98 -28.34
N SER A 29 -16.67 2.95 -27.79
CA SER A 29 -16.48 2.55 -26.40
C SER A 29 -16.37 1.04 -26.25
N PHE A 30 -15.57 0.63 -25.29
CA PHE A 30 -15.51 -0.74 -24.78
C PHE A 30 -15.96 -0.77 -23.32
N TYR A 31 -16.45 -1.92 -22.87
CA TYR A 31 -16.92 -2.13 -21.50
C TYR A 31 -16.23 -3.33 -20.88
N LEU A 32 -15.81 -3.15 -19.63
CA LEU A 32 -15.17 -4.14 -18.77
C LEU A 32 -16.03 -4.31 -17.51
N ALA A 33 -16.27 -5.53 -17.04
CA ALA A 33 -17.01 -5.79 -15.79
C ALA A 33 -16.45 -7.00 -15.03
N PRO A 34 -16.53 -7.06 -13.69
CA PRO A 34 -16.05 -8.22 -12.92
C PRO A 34 -16.75 -9.54 -13.28
N ASN A 35 -17.98 -9.47 -13.77
CA ASN A 35 -18.78 -10.61 -14.25
C ASN A 35 -18.78 -10.73 -15.79
N GLY A 36 -17.88 -10.03 -16.48
CA GLY A 36 -17.71 -10.11 -17.93
C GLY A 36 -17.00 -11.39 -18.36
N HIS A 37 -16.68 -11.46 -19.66
CA HIS A 37 -15.91 -12.57 -20.23
C HIS A 37 -15.03 -12.06 -21.37
N ASP A 38 -13.78 -12.50 -21.48
CA ASP A 38 -12.84 -11.95 -22.48
C ASP A 38 -13.11 -12.39 -23.92
N THR A 39 -13.96 -13.40 -24.10
CA THR A 39 -14.51 -13.77 -25.42
C THR A 39 -15.70 -12.90 -25.84
N ASN A 40 -16.22 -12.04 -24.95
CA ASN A 40 -17.29 -11.12 -25.31
C ASN A 40 -16.77 -10.02 -26.24
N PRO A 41 -17.64 -9.32 -27.00
CA PRO A 41 -17.24 -8.23 -27.89
C PRO A 41 -16.92 -6.89 -27.18
N GLY A 42 -16.90 -6.84 -25.84
CA GLY A 42 -16.64 -5.60 -25.09
C GLY A 42 -17.76 -4.57 -25.17
N THR A 43 -19.00 -5.00 -25.42
CA THR A 43 -20.18 -4.12 -25.43
C THR A 43 -20.75 -3.95 -24.03
N ARG A 44 -21.63 -2.96 -23.81
CA ARG A 44 -22.29 -2.78 -22.51
C ARG A 44 -23.05 -4.03 -22.05
N ALA A 45 -23.69 -4.75 -22.97
CA ALA A 45 -24.46 -5.96 -22.68
C ALA A 45 -23.58 -7.21 -22.54
N LYS A 46 -22.45 -7.25 -23.23
CA LYS A 46 -21.46 -8.33 -23.17
C LYS A 46 -20.07 -7.72 -22.98
N PRO A 47 -19.70 -7.35 -21.73
CA PRO A 47 -18.43 -6.70 -21.44
C PRO A 47 -17.27 -7.71 -21.36
N PHE A 48 -16.05 -7.23 -21.55
CA PHE A 48 -14.83 -7.97 -21.23
C PHE A 48 -14.73 -8.26 -19.73
N ALA A 49 -13.86 -9.19 -19.33
CA ALA A 49 -13.54 -9.50 -17.94
C ALA A 49 -12.26 -8.84 -17.45
N THR A 50 -11.27 -8.62 -18.33
CA THR A 50 -9.94 -8.11 -17.96
C THR A 50 -9.56 -6.76 -18.60
N LEU A 51 -8.69 -6.02 -17.91
CA LEU A 51 -8.05 -4.79 -18.42
C LEU A 51 -7.20 -5.11 -19.65
N GLU A 52 -6.49 -6.23 -19.64
CA GLU A 52 -5.67 -6.74 -20.73
C GLU A 52 -6.48 -6.90 -22.01
N ARG A 53 -7.63 -7.59 -21.95
CA ARG A 53 -8.47 -7.75 -23.13
C ARG A 53 -8.97 -6.42 -23.68
N ALA A 54 -9.34 -5.49 -22.80
CA ALA A 54 -9.78 -4.15 -23.21
C ALA A 54 -8.65 -3.36 -23.89
N ARG A 55 -7.41 -3.45 -23.40
CA ARG A 55 -6.23 -2.87 -24.05
C ARG A 55 -6.02 -3.46 -25.44
N GLU A 56 -6.07 -4.79 -25.58
CA GLU A 56 -5.94 -5.43 -26.89
C GLU A 56 -7.04 -4.99 -27.86
N ALA A 57 -8.28 -4.82 -27.40
CA ALA A 57 -9.37 -4.32 -28.25
C ALA A 57 -9.14 -2.88 -28.72
N VAL A 58 -8.51 -2.03 -27.90
CA VAL A 58 -8.07 -0.68 -28.32
C VAL A 58 -6.96 -0.77 -29.36
N ARG A 59 -5.99 -1.67 -29.19
CA ARG A 59 -4.91 -1.90 -30.16
C ARG A 59 -5.44 -2.43 -31.50
N GLU A 60 -6.37 -3.39 -31.47
CA GLU A 60 -7.07 -3.91 -32.65
C GLU A 60 -7.82 -2.79 -33.40
N LEU A 61 -8.53 -1.92 -32.67
CA LEU A 61 -9.20 -0.74 -33.24
C LEU A 61 -8.19 0.19 -33.95
N LYS A 62 -7.06 0.49 -33.28
CA LYS A 62 -6.01 1.35 -33.82
C LYS A 62 -5.38 0.77 -35.08
N ALA A 63 -5.10 -0.53 -35.10
CA ALA A 63 -4.50 -1.21 -36.24
C ALA A 63 -5.46 -1.35 -37.43
N GLY A 64 -6.76 -1.49 -37.17
CA GLY A 64 -7.77 -1.57 -38.22
C GLY A 64 -8.18 -0.21 -38.76
N SER A 65 -9.08 0.47 -38.06
CA SER A 65 -9.71 1.72 -38.53
C SER A 65 -9.02 2.99 -38.02
N GLY A 66 -8.03 2.87 -37.13
CA GLY A 66 -7.47 3.99 -36.39
C GLY A 66 -8.40 4.48 -35.27
N LEU A 67 -7.92 5.47 -34.50
CA LEU A 67 -8.73 6.14 -33.47
C LEU A 67 -9.74 7.08 -34.15
N PRO A 68 -11.04 6.99 -33.80
CA PRO A 68 -12.02 7.93 -34.31
C PRO A 68 -11.83 9.32 -33.69
N SER A 69 -12.45 10.34 -34.28
CA SER A 69 -12.51 11.68 -33.68
C SER A 69 -13.11 11.61 -32.25
N GLY A 70 -12.48 12.27 -31.29
CA GLY A 70 -12.84 12.18 -29.87
C GLY A 70 -12.27 10.95 -29.14
N GLY A 71 -11.58 10.06 -29.85
CA GLY A 71 -10.82 8.96 -29.26
C GLY A 71 -11.68 7.75 -28.88
N VAL A 72 -11.18 6.96 -27.93
CA VAL A 72 -11.85 5.73 -27.46
C VAL A 72 -11.93 5.72 -25.93
N THR A 73 -13.06 5.28 -25.40
CA THR A 73 -13.24 5.11 -23.95
C THR A 73 -13.49 3.66 -23.58
N VAL A 74 -12.68 3.13 -22.66
CA VAL A 74 -12.90 1.89 -21.94
C VAL A 74 -13.63 2.22 -20.64
N PHE A 75 -14.90 1.83 -20.55
CA PHE A 75 -15.72 1.98 -19.36
C PHE A 75 -15.59 0.75 -18.46
N LEU A 76 -15.07 0.96 -17.25
CA LEU A 76 -15.01 -0.06 -16.21
C LEU A 76 -16.30 0.00 -15.39
N ARG A 77 -17.03 -1.12 -15.32
CA ARG A 77 -18.23 -1.25 -14.47
C ARG A 77 -17.84 -1.43 -13.01
N GLY A 78 -18.73 -1.05 -12.11
CA GLY A 78 -18.52 -1.06 -10.68
C GLY A 78 -18.17 -2.45 -10.16
N GLY A 79 -17.24 -2.48 -9.21
CA GLY A 79 -16.79 -3.68 -8.54
C GLY A 79 -15.28 -3.72 -8.34
N VAL A 80 -14.80 -4.92 -8.01
CA VAL A 80 -13.42 -5.17 -7.60
C VAL A 80 -12.67 -5.91 -8.70
N TYR A 81 -11.55 -5.33 -9.10
CA TYR A 81 -10.61 -5.86 -10.09
C TYR A 81 -9.31 -6.23 -9.39
N LEU A 82 -9.18 -7.50 -9.01
CA LEU A 82 -7.98 -8.01 -8.35
C LEU A 82 -6.82 -8.08 -9.36
N ARG A 83 -5.63 -7.65 -8.93
CA ARG A 83 -4.42 -7.59 -9.73
C ARG A 83 -3.33 -8.43 -9.07
N SER A 84 -2.88 -9.46 -9.78
CA SER A 84 -1.67 -10.22 -9.47
C SER A 84 -0.45 -9.75 -10.27
N ALA A 85 -0.65 -8.81 -11.20
CA ALA A 85 0.38 -8.22 -12.03
C ALA A 85 0.00 -6.77 -12.39
N THR A 86 1.02 -5.96 -12.69
CA THR A 86 0.86 -4.60 -13.22
C THR A 86 0.00 -4.59 -14.48
N PHE A 87 -0.89 -3.60 -14.60
CA PHE A 87 -1.49 -3.27 -15.88
C PHE A 87 -0.57 -2.31 -16.64
N ASP A 88 0.17 -2.86 -17.61
CA ASP A 88 1.14 -2.12 -18.41
C ASP A 88 0.47 -1.47 -19.63
N LEU A 89 0.71 -0.17 -19.81
CA LEU A 89 0.37 0.59 -21.01
C LEU A 89 1.65 1.22 -21.55
N ALA A 90 1.95 0.94 -22.80
CA ALA A 90 3.16 1.38 -23.51
C ALA A 90 2.83 2.38 -24.62
N ALA A 91 3.84 2.87 -25.35
CA ALA A 91 3.65 3.84 -26.43
C ALA A 91 2.56 3.44 -27.45
N GLU A 92 2.41 2.15 -27.74
CA GLU A 92 1.36 1.61 -28.62
C GLU A 92 -0.08 1.78 -28.09
N ASP A 93 -0.25 2.10 -26.81
CA ASP A 93 -1.55 2.35 -26.14
C ASP A 93 -1.94 3.83 -26.12
N SER A 94 -1.12 4.69 -26.71
CA SER A 94 -1.33 6.14 -26.74
C SER A 94 -2.55 6.55 -27.57
N GLY A 95 -3.14 7.69 -27.22
CA GLY A 95 -4.09 8.40 -28.07
C GLY A 95 -3.41 9.23 -29.16
N SER A 96 -4.11 10.25 -29.62
CA SER A 96 -3.53 11.36 -30.37
C SER A 96 -4.22 12.67 -29.99
N ALA A 97 -3.68 13.80 -30.47
CA ALA A 97 -4.28 15.10 -30.23
C ALA A 97 -5.75 15.13 -30.70
N GLY A 98 -6.67 15.36 -29.76
CA GLY A 98 -8.13 15.36 -30.02
C GLY A 98 -8.78 13.97 -30.08
N ALA A 99 -8.01 12.89 -29.93
CA ALA A 99 -8.50 11.52 -29.88
C ALA A 99 -7.77 10.71 -28.79
N PRO A 100 -8.01 11.01 -27.49
CA PRO A 100 -7.34 10.31 -26.40
C PRO A 100 -7.82 8.87 -26.22
N VAL A 101 -6.99 8.05 -25.56
CA VAL A 101 -7.42 6.76 -25.01
C VAL A 101 -7.78 6.96 -23.55
N VAL A 102 -9.03 6.64 -23.19
CA VAL A 102 -9.56 6.86 -21.83
C VAL A 102 -9.88 5.51 -21.19
N TYR A 103 -9.29 5.22 -20.02
CA TYR A 103 -9.76 4.18 -19.12
C TYR A 103 -10.46 4.85 -17.94
N GLY A 104 -11.73 4.57 -17.73
CA GLY A 104 -12.43 5.20 -16.62
C GLY A 104 -13.64 4.47 -16.12
N ALA A 105 -14.00 4.76 -14.87
CA ALA A 105 -15.20 4.24 -14.27
C ALA A 105 -16.45 4.65 -15.06
N ALA A 106 -17.39 3.72 -15.18
CA ALA A 106 -18.74 4.00 -15.61
C ALA A 106 -19.39 5.00 -14.64
N ARG A 107 -20.26 5.87 -15.18
CA ARG A 107 -20.80 7.01 -14.43
C ARG A 107 -21.52 6.55 -13.16
N GLY A 108 -21.05 7.05 -12.01
CA GLY A 108 -21.64 6.77 -10.69
C GLY A 108 -21.28 5.40 -10.12
N GLU A 109 -20.42 4.62 -10.79
CA GLU A 109 -20.01 3.29 -10.35
C GLU A 109 -18.63 3.35 -9.68
N ALA A 110 -18.47 2.62 -8.56
CA ALA A 110 -17.19 2.53 -7.85
C ALA A 110 -16.34 1.40 -8.44
N VAL A 111 -15.22 1.75 -9.07
CA VAL A 111 -14.28 0.82 -9.68
C VAL A 111 -13.03 0.72 -8.82
N ARG A 112 -12.82 -0.43 -8.21
CA ARG A 112 -11.72 -0.68 -7.27
C ARG A 112 -10.69 -1.61 -7.91
N ILE A 113 -9.48 -1.14 -8.12
CA ILE A 113 -8.35 -1.91 -8.64
C ILE A 113 -7.44 -2.25 -7.45
N LEU A 114 -7.37 -3.54 -7.11
CA LEU A 114 -6.73 -4.02 -5.88
C LEU A 114 -5.46 -4.81 -6.19
N GLY A 115 -4.35 -4.43 -5.58
CA GLY A 115 -3.10 -5.22 -5.60
C GLY A 115 -3.06 -6.32 -4.54
N GLY A 116 -4.21 -6.66 -3.97
CA GLY A 116 -4.31 -7.49 -2.78
C GLY A 116 -5.45 -8.48 -2.90
N ARG A 117 -5.71 -9.22 -1.81
CA ARG A 117 -6.78 -10.23 -1.79
C ARG A 117 -7.60 -10.16 -0.50
N PRO A 118 -8.92 -10.39 -0.58
CA PRO A 118 -9.73 -10.64 0.61
C PRO A 118 -9.25 -11.88 1.37
N VAL A 119 -9.32 -11.82 2.70
CA VAL A 119 -9.12 -12.96 3.60
C VAL A 119 -10.47 -13.29 4.22
N THR A 120 -10.94 -14.53 4.05
CA THR A 120 -12.30 -14.95 4.42
C THR A 120 -12.35 -16.17 5.32
N ASN A 121 -11.25 -16.92 5.43
CA ASN A 121 -11.16 -18.17 6.20
C ASN A 121 -10.81 -17.94 7.68
N TRP A 122 -11.46 -16.96 8.31
CA TRP A 122 -11.21 -16.58 9.70
C TRP A 122 -11.76 -17.62 10.68
N GLN A 123 -10.99 -17.90 11.72
CA GLN A 123 -11.35 -18.76 12.85
C GLN A 123 -10.90 -18.12 14.16
N PRO A 124 -11.61 -18.33 15.28
CA PRO A 124 -11.12 -17.87 16.57
C PRO A 124 -9.79 -18.56 16.91
N VAL A 125 -8.90 -17.84 17.61
CA VAL A 125 -7.68 -18.47 18.15
C VAL A 125 -8.04 -19.36 19.33
N THR A 126 -7.73 -20.66 19.20
CA THR A 126 -7.97 -21.66 20.26
C THR A 126 -6.70 -22.39 20.69
N ASP A 127 -5.60 -22.24 19.94
CA ASP A 127 -4.32 -22.88 20.26
C ASP A 127 -3.74 -22.31 21.57
N ARG A 128 -3.50 -23.18 22.56
CA ARG A 128 -2.98 -22.79 23.87
C ARG A 128 -1.62 -22.10 23.79
N GLN A 129 -0.71 -22.56 22.93
CA GLN A 129 0.62 -21.96 22.80
C GLN A 129 0.57 -20.53 22.28
N VAL A 130 -0.41 -20.23 21.41
CA VAL A 130 -0.67 -18.86 20.93
C VAL A 130 -1.36 -18.05 22.03
N LEU A 131 -2.40 -18.59 22.67
CA LEU A 131 -3.15 -17.90 23.72
C LEU A 131 -2.29 -17.52 24.92
N ASP A 132 -1.33 -18.37 25.31
CA ASP A 132 -0.43 -18.11 26.44
C ASP A 132 0.52 -16.94 26.18
N ARG A 133 0.86 -16.69 24.91
CA ARG A 133 1.66 -15.54 24.46
C ARG A 133 0.86 -14.24 24.38
N LEU A 134 -0.41 -14.32 24.04
CA LEU A 134 -1.28 -13.13 23.93
C LEU A 134 -1.49 -12.47 25.29
N ASP A 135 -1.65 -11.15 25.26
CA ASP A 135 -2.12 -10.39 26.42
C ASP A 135 -3.46 -10.98 26.91
N PRO A 136 -3.67 -11.14 28.24
CA PRO A 136 -4.93 -11.63 28.77
C PRO A 136 -6.17 -10.93 28.21
N ALA A 137 -6.10 -9.62 27.93
CA ALA A 137 -7.21 -8.85 27.37
C ALA A 137 -7.55 -9.22 25.91
N ALA A 138 -6.57 -9.75 25.15
CA ALA A 138 -6.75 -10.16 23.76
C ALA A 138 -7.33 -11.57 23.60
N ARG A 139 -7.25 -12.40 24.65
CA ARG A 139 -7.72 -13.79 24.60
C ARG A 139 -9.23 -13.84 24.35
N GLY A 140 -9.64 -14.60 23.33
CA GLY A 140 -11.04 -14.66 22.88
C GLY A 140 -11.48 -13.51 21.97
N GLN A 141 -10.63 -12.51 21.74
CA GLN A 141 -10.90 -11.40 20.81
C GLN A 141 -10.14 -11.56 19.49
N VAL A 142 -9.02 -12.29 19.50
CA VAL A 142 -8.17 -12.50 18.33
C VAL A 142 -8.69 -13.64 17.45
N TRP A 143 -8.75 -13.35 16.15
CA TRP A 143 -9.02 -14.28 15.07
C TRP A 143 -7.74 -14.63 14.34
N GLN A 144 -7.71 -15.80 13.72
CA GLN A 144 -6.63 -16.23 12.86
C GLN A 144 -7.13 -16.66 11.48
N ALA A 145 -6.29 -16.50 10.48
CA ALA A 145 -6.48 -17.05 9.14
C ALA A 145 -5.22 -17.79 8.70
N ASP A 146 -5.42 -18.90 7.97
CA ASP A 146 -4.36 -19.59 7.27
C ASP A 146 -4.20 -18.98 5.87
N LEU A 147 -3.14 -18.19 5.68
CA LEU A 147 -2.91 -17.49 4.41
C LEU A 147 -2.59 -18.48 3.28
N LYS A 148 -1.90 -19.58 3.56
CA LYS A 148 -1.57 -20.59 2.55
C LYS A 148 -2.85 -21.26 2.03
N ALA A 149 -3.76 -21.61 2.93
CA ALA A 149 -5.07 -22.14 2.57
C ALA A 149 -5.91 -21.15 1.76
N ALA A 150 -5.68 -19.84 1.93
CA ALA A 150 -6.28 -18.78 1.10
C ALA A 150 -5.54 -18.53 -0.23
N GLY A 151 -4.52 -19.33 -0.56
CA GLY A 151 -3.71 -19.18 -1.78
C GLY A 151 -2.74 -18.00 -1.74
N ILE A 152 -2.38 -17.54 -0.53
CA ILE A 152 -1.42 -16.46 -0.28
C ILE A 152 -0.17 -17.08 0.32
N THR A 153 0.92 -17.10 -0.44
CA THR A 153 2.18 -17.75 -0.04
C THR A 153 3.34 -16.77 0.09
N ASP A 154 3.16 -15.52 -0.35
CA ASP A 154 4.10 -14.42 -0.20
C ASP A 154 3.56 -13.43 0.82
N TYR A 155 4.25 -13.29 1.95
CA TYR A 155 3.89 -12.40 3.06
C TYR A 155 4.73 -11.12 3.09
N GLY A 156 5.60 -10.95 2.11
CA GLY A 156 6.62 -9.92 2.09
C GLY A 156 7.58 -10.08 3.28
N ARG A 157 8.44 -9.09 3.44
CA ARG A 157 9.35 -8.99 4.58
C ARG A 157 9.32 -7.58 5.12
N LEU A 158 9.45 -7.43 6.42
CA LEU A 158 9.79 -6.13 6.98
C LEU A 158 11.19 -5.76 6.51
N THR A 159 11.34 -4.53 6.06
CA THR A 159 12.60 -3.95 5.61
C THR A 159 12.82 -2.65 6.35
N ARG A 160 14.08 -2.22 6.41
CA ARG A 160 14.41 -0.89 6.88
C ARG A 160 13.71 0.15 5.99
N ARG A 161 13.02 1.09 6.63
CA ARG A 161 12.29 2.21 6.03
C ARG A 161 12.61 3.49 6.78
N GLY A 162 12.22 4.62 6.21
CA GLY A 162 12.46 5.95 6.78
C GLY A 162 13.69 6.63 6.18
N PHE A 163 14.21 7.62 6.89
CA PHE A 163 15.27 8.49 6.44
C PHE A 163 16.52 7.76 5.95
N GLY A 164 16.98 8.12 4.76
CA GLY A 164 18.16 7.54 4.10
C GLY A 164 17.99 6.09 3.65
N GLY A 165 16.78 5.52 3.75
CA GLY A 165 16.43 4.21 3.20
C GLY A 165 16.12 4.26 1.69
N SER A 166 16.16 3.10 1.04
CA SER A 166 15.65 2.94 -0.32
C SER A 166 14.16 2.61 -0.29
N ASP A 167 13.46 3.01 -1.34
CA ASP A 167 12.06 2.61 -1.53
C ASP A 167 12.01 1.10 -1.75
N HIS A 168 11.31 0.42 -0.85
CA HIS A 168 11.05 -1.01 -0.91
C HIS A 168 9.53 -1.23 -0.88
N PRO A 169 8.98 -2.16 -1.67
CA PRO A 169 7.58 -2.55 -1.53
C PRO A 169 7.24 -2.87 -0.08
N ALA A 170 6.08 -2.43 0.40
CA ALA A 170 5.62 -2.75 1.76
C ALA A 170 5.63 -4.26 2.02
N GLN A 171 5.74 -4.64 3.28
CA GLN A 171 5.36 -5.98 3.73
C GLN A 171 3.86 -6.24 3.46
N LEU A 172 3.38 -7.46 3.71
CA LEU A 172 1.95 -7.71 3.78
C LEU A 172 1.31 -6.83 4.86
N GLU A 173 0.39 -5.97 4.43
CA GLU A 173 -0.41 -5.11 5.28
C GLU A 173 -1.85 -5.61 5.31
N LEU A 174 -2.49 -5.53 6.48
CA LEU A 174 -3.89 -5.86 6.65
C LEU A 174 -4.74 -4.58 6.61
N PHE A 175 -5.85 -4.65 5.89
CA PHE A 175 -6.86 -3.60 5.83
C PHE A 175 -8.20 -4.20 6.25
N PHE A 176 -8.98 -3.46 7.03
CA PHE A 176 -10.33 -3.86 7.42
C PHE A 176 -11.29 -2.70 7.26
N ALA A 177 -12.40 -2.93 6.55
CA ALA A 177 -13.37 -1.89 6.21
C ALA A 177 -12.69 -0.64 5.59
N ASP A 178 -11.84 -0.88 4.59
CA ASP A 178 -11.08 0.13 3.84
C ASP A 178 -10.05 0.96 4.64
N ARG A 179 -9.78 0.61 5.91
CA ARG A 179 -8.77 1.26 6.76
C ARG A 179 -7.55 0.36 6.98
N PRO A 180 -6.32 0.92 7.02
CA PRO A 180 -5.13 0.16 7.40
C PRO A 180 -5.21 -0.26 8.87
N MET A 181 -4.90 -1.52 9.14
CA MET A 181 -4.74 -2.05 10.49
C MET A 181 -3.30 -1.82 10.96
N THR A 182 -3.08 -1.88 12.27
CA THR A 182 -1.76 -1.61 12.86
C THR A 182 -1.03 -2.93 13.10
N LEU A 183 0.24 -3.04 12.70
CA LEU A 183 1.05 -4.16 13.20
C LEU A 183 1.09 -4.09 14.74
N ALA A 184 0.89 -5.23 15.38
CA ALA A 184 0.96 -5.38 16.83
C ALA A 184 2.25 -4.74 17.36
N ARG A 185 2.09 -3.76 18.27
CA ARG A 185 3.18 -2.87 18.66
C ARG A 185 3.10 -2.46 20.12
N TRP A 186 4.22 -1.96 20.62
CA TRP A 186 4.28 -1.34 21.94
C TRP A 186 5.19 -0.10 21.96
N PRO A 187 4.74 1.00 22.58
CA PRO A 187 3.41 1.23 23.15
C PRO A 187 2.30 1.41 22.10
N ASN A 188 1.04 1.38 22.55
CA ASN A 188 -0.12 1.71 21.73
C ASN A 188 -0.36 3.22 21.70
N GLY A 189 -0.29 3.84 20.52
CA GLY A 189 -0.61 5.26 20.32
C GLY A 189 0.45 6.24 20.85
N GLU A 190 1.18 5.84 21.88
CA GLU A 190 2.26 6.57 22.54
C GLU A 190 3.64 6.11 22.07
N TRP A 191 4.69 6.78 22.59
CA TRP A 191 6.09 6.45 22.32
C TRP A 191 6.82 6.08 23.61
N ALA A 192 7.65 5.04 23.56
CA ALA A 192 8.68 4.84 24.56
C ALA A 192 9.84 5.81 24.30
N THR A 193 10.70 6.01 25.30
CA THR A 193 11.88 6.89 25.17
C THR A 193 13.17 6.12 25.41
N ILE A 194 14.23 6.50 24.70
CA ILE A 194 15.59 5.99 24.93
C ILE A 194 16.08 6.51 26.28
N ALA A 195 16.43 5.61 27.20
CA ALA A 195 17.00 5.99 28.49
C ALA A 195 18.41 6.57 28.31
N LYS A 196 19.26 5.87 27.55
CA LYS A 196 20.60 6.31 27.16
C LYS A 196 21.12 5.46 25.98
N PRO A 197 22.07 5.97 25.20
CA PRO A 197 22.85 5.13 24.28
C PRO A 197 23.66 4.12 25.09
N ALA A 198 23.69 2.88 24.63
CA ALA A 198 24.48 1.83 25.26
C ALA A 198 25.79 1.65 24.47
N ALA A 199 26.93 1.63 25.15
CA ALA A 199 28.28 1.58 24.54
C ALA A 199 28.59 2.71 23.52
N GLY A 200 27.91 3.86 23.61
CA GLY A 200 28.11 5.04 22.77
C GLY A 200 27.00 5.26 21.73
N PRO A 201 26.87 6.47 21.16
CA PRO A 201 25.73 6.84 20.31
C PRO A 201 25.60 6.01 19.03
N ASN A 202 26.72 5.50 18.48
CA ASN A 202 26.73 4.80 17.19
C ASN A 202 26.92 3.27 17.33
N ALA A 203 26.77 2.72 18.54
CA ALA A 203 27.07 1.31 18.82
C ALA A 203 25.97 0.32 18.40
N GLY A 204 24.93 0.79 17.70
CA GLY A 204 23.82 -0.06 17.26
C GLY A 204 22.95 -0.57 18.40
N ARG A 205 22.93 0.11 19.55
CA ARG A 205 22.16 -0.31 20.72
C ARG A 205 21.78 0.86 21.61
N PHE A 206 20.66 0.72 22.32
CA PHE A 206 20.17 1.71 23.27
C PHE A 206 19.52 1.04 24.48
N ALA A 207 19.58 1.70 25.62
CA ALA A 207 18.90 1.26 26.83
C ALA A 207 17.45 1.79 26.87
N TYR A 208 16.54 0.98 27.38
CA TYR A 208 15.13 1.31 27.61
C TYR A 208 14.79 1.26 29.10
N THR A 209 13.55 1.65 29.45
CA THR A 209 13.03 1.57 30.82
C THR A 209 11.85 0.59 30.91
N GLY A 210 11.66 0.03 32.11
CA GLY A 210 10.58 -0.91 32.40
C GLY A 210 10.85 -2.34 31.91
N ASP A 211 9.88 -3.22 32.15
CA ASP A 211 10.04 -4.67 31.95
C ASP A 211 9.21 -5.22 30.78
N ARG A 212 8.55 -4.37 29.98
CA ARG A 212 7.69 -4.84 28.88
C ARG A 212 8.41 -5.82 27.95
N PRO A 213 9.67 -5.57 27.53
CA PRO A 213 10.38 -6.50 26.64
C PRO A 213 10.62 -7.91 27.21
N ARG A 214 10.51 -8.13 28.53
CA ARG A 214 10.57 -9.47 29.13
C ARG A 214 9.44 -10.40 28.64
N ARG A 215 8.34 -9.83 28.12
CA ARG A 215 7.22 -10.60 27.54
C ARG A 215 7.55 -11.16 26.16
N TRP A 216 8.51 -10.59 25.42
CA TRP A 216 8.74 -10.87 24.00
C TRP A 216 9.59 -12.13 23.79
N THR A 217 9.03 -13.28 24.20
CA THR A 217 9.75 -14.57 24.29
C THR A 217 10.03 -15.22 22.93
N HIS A 218 9.27 -14.90 21.89
CA HIS A 218 9.41 -15.48 20.54
C HIS A 218 9.26 -14.41 19.44
N ALA A 219 10.12 -13.39 19.50
CA ALA A 219 10.06 -12.22 18.63
C ALA A 219 11.23 -12.20 17.60
N GLU A 220 11.38 -13.27 16.83
CA GLU A 220 12.49 -13.45 15.86
C GLU A 220 12.48 -12.46 14.69
N ASP A 221 11.31 -11.87 14.38
CA ASP A 221 11.12 -10.82 13.36
C ASP A 221 10.70 -9.50 14.01
N LEU A 222 11.24 -9.19 15.20
CA LEU A 222 11.00 -7.93 15.91
C LEU A 222 11.72 -6.76 15.23
N TRP A 223 11.01 -5.64 15.10
CA TRP A 223 11.56 -4.37 14.65
C TRP A 223 11.28 -3.28 15.66
N VAL A 224 12.06 -2.21 15.60
CA VAL A 224 11.80 -0.95 16.31
C VAL A 224 11.73 0.18 15.31
N HIS A 225 10.77 1.08 15.48
CA HIS A 225 10.69 2.33 14.74
C HIS A 225 10.96 3.48 15.70
N GLY A 226 11.82 4.41 15.32
CA GLY A 226 12.15 5.53 16.18
C GLY A 226 12.74 6.71 15.45
N TYR A 227 12.71 7.83 16.16
CA TYR A 227 13.36 9.08 15.80
C TYR A 227 14.66 9.18 16.59
N TRP A 228 15.72 8.53 16.12
CA TRP A 228 16.84 8.10 16.99
C TRP A 228 17.68 9.24 17.59
N THR A 229 17.84 10.35 16.85
CA THR A 229 18.58 11.55 17.29
C THR A 229 17.84 12.83 16.94
N TYR A 230 17.30 12.94 15.73
CA TYR A 230 16.56 14.10 15.24
C TYR A 230 15.13 13.71 14.82
N ASP A 231 14.13 14.51 15.20
CA ASP A 231 12.72 14.24 14.91
C ASP A 231 12.33 14.32 13.42
N TRP A 232 13.25 14.73 12.55
CA TRP A 232 13.05 14.72 11.09
C TRP A 232 13.63 13.46 10.41
N ALA A 233 14.34 12.61 11.17
CA ALA A 233 15.00 11.41 10.65
C ALA A 233 14.55 10.17 11.43
N ASP A 234 13.42 9.60 11.04
CA ASP A 234 12.98 8.30 11.51
C ASP A 234 13.64 7.15 10.75
N SER A 235 13.71 5.98 11.37
CA SER A 235 13.88 4.74 10.61
C SER A 235 13.39 3.53 11.38
N TYR A 236 13.12 2.44 10.64
CA TYR A 236 12.80 1.13 11.19
C TYR A 236 14.08 0.31 11.25
N GLU A 237 14.47 -0.16 12.43
CA GLU A 237 15.67 -0.96 12.63
C GLU A 237 15.28 -2.36 13.13
N LYS A 238 15.87 -3.39 12.51
CA LYS A 238 15.64 -4.77 12.92
C LYS A 238 16.31 -5.02 14.26
N VAL A 239 15.61 -5.66 15.19
CA VAL A 239 16.22 -6.04 16.48
C VAL A 239 17.05 -7.29 16.28
N LYS A 240 18.31 -7.21 16.69
CA LYS A 240 19.26 -8.33 16.73
C LYS A 240 19.09 -9.16 17.99
N ALA A 241 18.97 -8.47 19.12
CA ALA A 241 18.89 -9.08 20.44
C ALA A 241 18.32 -8.08 21.46
N ILE A 242 17.77 -8.60 22.54
CA ILE A 242 17.36 -7.83 23.71
C ILE A 242 18.16 -8.38 24.90
N ASP A 243 18.91 -7.51 25.55
CA ASP A 243 19.54 -7.79 26.83
C ASP A 243 18.55 -7.42 27.93
N LEU A 244 17.95 -8.42 28.57
CA LEU A 244 16.96 -8.23 29.61
C LEU A 244 17.58 -7.88 30.97
N ASP A 245 18.87 -8.17 31.18
CA ASP A 245 19.55 -7.89 32.44
C ASP A 245 20.03 -6.44 32.49
N HIS A 246 20.44 -5.89 31.34
CA HIS A 246 20.86 -4.49 31.21
C HIS A 246 19.78 -3.56 30.63
N HIS A 247 18.61 -4.10 30.28
CA HIS A 247 17.51 -3.39 29.60
C HIS A 247 18.00 -2.70 28.31
N GLU A 248 18.67 -3.43 27.43
CA GLU A 248 19.19 -2.91 26.16
C GLU A 248 18.55 -3.60 24.95
N ILE A 249 18.30 -2.83 23.88
CA ILE A 249 17.96 -3.35 22.56
C ILE A 249 19.15 -3.16 21.65
N LEU A 250 19.60 -4.24 21.01
CA LEU A 250 20.64 -4.24 19.99
C LEU A 250 19.96 -4.36 18.63
N THR A 251 20.31 -3.50 17.67
CA THR A 251 19.80 -3.55 16.30
C THR A 251 20.81 -4.18 15.35
N GLU A 252 20.32 -4.72 14.23
CA GLU A 252 21.20 -5.12 13.12
C GLU A 252 21.64 -3.90 12.31
N PRO A 253 22.83 -3.94 11.68
CA PRO A 253 23.24 -2.90 10.75
C PRO A 253 22.39 -2.92 9.47
N PRO A 254 22.20 -1.78 8.79
CA PRO A 254 22.62 -0.44 9.23
C PRO A 254 21.78 0.05 10.43
N HIS A 255 22.37 0.88 11.28
CA HIS A 255 21.70 1.44 12.46
C HIS A 255 21.12 2.83 12.18
N GLY A 256 20.49 3.46 13.18
CA GLY A 256 20.07 4.85 13.11
C GLY A 256 21.20 5.76 12.63
N VAL A 257 20.96 6.51 11.55
CA VAL A 257 21.99 7.23 10.77
C VAL A 257 22.83 8.19 11.60
N TYR A 258 22.23 8.80 12.62
CA TYR A 258 22.88 9.75 13.53
C TYR A 258 23.08 9.19 14.94
N GLY A 259 23.07 7.87 15.07
CA GLY A 259 23.11 7.19 16.36
C GLY A 259 21.84 7.38 17.19
N TYR A 260 21.96 7.11 18.48
CA TYR A 260 20.89 7.20 19.47
C TYR A 260 21.15 8.35 20.46
N LYS A 261 20.09 9.02 20.91
CA LYS A 261 20.14 10.11 21.90
C LYS A 261 19.16 9.86 23.06
N PRO A 262 19.51 10.18 24.32
CA PRO A 262 18.57 10.10 25.44
C PRO A 262 17.29 10.92 25.20
N GLY A 263 16.16 10.40 25.66
CA GLY A 263 14.83 11.02 25.54
C GLY A 263 14.18 10.85 24.17
N GLN A 264 14.87 10.30 23.17
CA GLN A 264 14.31 10.12 21.84
C GLN A 264 13.29 9.00 21.75
N ARG A 265 12.32 9.17 20.85
CA ARG A 265 11.09 8.37 20.77
C ARG A 265 11.29 7.10 19.96
N TRP A 266 10.72 6.00 20.44
CA TRP A 266 10.68 4.73 19.72
C TRP A 266 9.46 3.86 20.11
N TYR A 267 9.13 2.88 19.28
CA TYR A 267 8.23 1.78 19.62
C TYR A 267 8.72 0.47 19.00
N ALA A 268 8.36 -0.66 19.61
CA ALA A 268 8.53 -2.01 19.07
C ALA A 268 7.33 -2.40 18.21
N LEU A 269 7.54 -3.18 17.15
CA LEU A 269 6.47 -3.64 16.27
C LEU A 269 6.74 -5.06 15.75
N ASN A 270 5.66 -5.69 15.28
CA ASN A 270 5.63 -7.07 14.79
C ASN A 270 5.91 -8.09 15.91
N VAL A 271 5.22 -7.92 17.05
CA VAL A 271 5.32 -8.81 18.23
C VAL A 271 3.93 -9.35 18.55
N LEU A 272 3.75 -10.68 18.52
CA LEU A 272 2.46 -11.29 18.81
C LEU A 272 1.98 -10.98 20.25
N GLU A 273 2.91 -10.94 21.19
CA GLU A 273 2.66 -10.65 22.61
C GLU A 273 2.14 -9.23 22.87
N GLU A 274 2.27 -8.35 21.87
CA GLU A 274 1.77 -6.98 21.85
C GLU A 274 0.55 -6.82 20.94
N LEU A 275 -0.06 -7.93 20.49
CA LEU A 275 -1.39 -7.90 19.87
C LEU A 275 -2.42 -7.77 20.99
N ASP A 276 -2.64 -6.55 21.47
CA ASP A 276 -3.38 -6.28 22.71
C ASP A 276 -4.47 -5.20 22.58
N SER A 277 -4.66 -4.65 21.37
CA SER A 277 -5.69 -3.65 21.08
C SER A 277 -6.52 -3.95 19.83
N PRO A 278 -7.82 -3.55 19.78
CA PRO A 278 -8.62 -3.67 18.56
C PRO A 278 -8.01 -2.89 17.38
N GLY A 279 -8.00 -3.52 16.20
CA GLY A 279 -7.39 -2.97 14.99
C GLY A 279 -5.92 -3.36 14.78
N GLU A 280 -5.35 -4.15 15.70
CA GLU A 280 -4.00 -4.68 15.55
C GLU A 280 -3.96 -6.05 14.88
N TYR A 281 -2.85 -6.36 14.19
CA TYR A 281 -2.61 -7.66 13.57
C TYR A 281 -1.14 -8.09 13.64
N TYR A 282 -0.90 -9.39 13.53
CA TYR A 282 0.42 -10.00 13.48
C TYR A 282 0.48 -11.07 12.39
N VAL A 283 1.61 -11.15 11.67
CA VAL A 283 1.82 -12.16 10.61
C VAL A 283 2.97 -13.07 11.02
N GLU A 284 2.65 -14.33 11.32
CA GLU A 284 3.65 -15.39 11.49
C GLU A 284 4.10 -15.88 10.11
N ARG A 285 5.12 -15.21 9.56
CA ARG A 285 5.59 -15.43 8.18
C ARG A 285 6.15 -16.82 7.94
N ARG A 286 6.68 -17.51 8.96
CA ARG A 286 7.23 -18.88 8.78
C ARG A 286 6.13 -19.89 8.48
N THR A 287 5.01 -19.76 9.17
CA THR A 287 3.88 -20.70 9.00
C THR A 287 2.82 -20.21 8.03
N GLY A 288 2.72 -18.89 7.80
CA GLY A 288 1.69 -18.26 6.99
C GLY A 288 0.39 -18.02 7.77
N ARG A 289 0.48 -17.78 9.08
CA ARG A 289 -0.69 -17.45 9.90
C ARG A 289 -0.82 -15.94 10.06
N LEU A 290 -2.00 -15.42 9.79
CA LEU A 290 -2.38 -14.05 10.14
C LEU A 290 -3.23 -14.08 11.41
N TYR A 291 -2.86 -13.29 12.40
CA TYR A 291 -3.63 -13.05 13.62
C TYR A 291 -4.14 -11.61 13.61
N PHE A 292 -5.39 -11.40 14.00
CA PHE A 292 -6.05 -10.10 13.90
C PHE A 292 -7.02 -9.93 15.05
N TRP A 293 -6.98 -8.79 15.75
CA TRP A 293 -8.07 -8.33 16.61
C TRP A 293 -8.94 -7.34 15.82
N PRO A 294 -10.12 -7.74 15.31
CA PRO A 294 -10.98 -6.85 14.54
C PRO A 294 -11.53 -5.68 15.40
N PRO A 295 -11.57 -4.45 14.87
CA PRO A 295 -12.16 -3.30 15.58
C PRO A 295 -13.70 -3.37 15.68
N GLY A 296 -14.32 -4.33 15.00
CA GLY A 296 -15.75 -4.65 15.03
C GLY A 296 -15.98 -6.05 14.47
N PRO A 297 -17.22 -6.56 14.42
CA PRO A 297 -17.50 -7.90 13.91
C PRO A 297 -16.89 -8.11 12.51
N LEU A 298 -16.27 -9.26 12.24
CA LEU A 298 -15.67 -9.53 10.91
C LEU A 298 -16.69 -9.41 9.75
N SER A 299 -17.98 -9.58 10.02
CA SER A 299 -19.05 -9.39 9.04
C SER A 299 -19.34 -7.92 8.69
N SER A 300 -18.84 -6.96 9.48
CA SER A 300 -19.10 -5.52 9.27
C SER A 300 -18.17 -4.87 8.26
N GLY A 301 -17.21 -5.60 7.69
CA GLY A 301 -16.25 -5.07 6.73
C GLY A 301 -15.42 -6.17 6.06
N ASN A 302 -14.82 -5.84 4.92
CA ASN A 302 -13.92 -6.75 4.24
C ASN A 302 -12.52 -6.65 4.84
N ALA A 303 -11.95 -7.80 5.23
CA ALA A 303 -10.53 -7.92 5.54
C ALA A 303 -9.76 -8.23 4.25
N CYS A 304 -8.79 -7.41 3.91
CA CYS A 304 -7.95 -7.57 2.72
C CYS A 304 -6.48 -7.45 3.07
N VAL A 305 -5.62 -8.19 2.37
CA VAL A 305 -4.16 -8.09 2.53
C VAL A 305 -3.48 -7.63 1.24
N SER A 306 -2.45 -6.78 1.34
CA SER A 306 -1.66 -6.30 0.19
C SER A 306 -0.63 -7.33 -0.29
N LEU A 307 -0.50 -7.48 -1.61
CA LEU A 307 0.35 -8.52 -2.22
C LEU A 307 1.25 -8.01 -3.35
N LEU A 308 0.73 -7.18 -4.26
CA LEU A 308 1.43 -6.76 -5.47
C LEU A 308 2.55 -5.77 -5.14
N GLU A 309 3.79 -6.17 -5.43
CA GLU A 309 4.98 -5.35 -5.20
C GLU A 309 5.28 -4.35 -6.32
N SER A 310 4.74 -4.59 -7.51
CA SER A 310 4.88 -3.69 -8.65
C SER A 310 3.72 -2.68 -8.71
N PRO A 311 3.85 -1.59 -9.50
CA PRO A 311 2.77 -0.62 -9.64
C PRO A 311 1.46 -1.27 -10.09
N LEU A 312 0.30 -0.82 -9.59
CA LEU A 312 -0.98 -1.32 -10.09
C LEU A 312 -1.16 -1.02 -11.58
N ILE A 313 -0.77 0.19 -12.00
CA ILE A 313 -0.76 0.60 -13.41
C ILE A 313 0.59 1.25 -13.72
N ARG A 314 1.22 0.83 -14.82
CA ARG A 314 2.45 1.44 -15.33
C ARG A 314 2.19 2.04 -16.69
N LEU A 315 2.56 3.30 -16.84
CA LEU A 315 2.46 4.07 -18.08
C LEU A 315 3.87 4.39 -18.59
N GLN A 316 4.29 3.72 -19.66
CA GLN A 316 5.65 3.81 -20.21
C GLN A 316 5.63 4.42 -21.61
N GLY A 317 6.12 5.65 -21.77
CA GLY A 317 6.20 6.31 -23.07
C GLY A 317 4.84 6.61 -23.71
N VAL A 318 3.76 6.61 -22.92
CA VAL A 318 2.40 6.86 -23.42
C VAL A 318 2.17 8.35 -23.68
N HIS A 319 1.28 8.67 -24.61
CA HIS A 319 0.74 10.01 -24.77
C HIS A 319 -0.77 10.06 -25.01
N ASP A 320 -1.38 11.20 -24.72
CA ASP A 320 -2.82 11.45 -24.91
C ASP A 320 -3.70 10.35 -24.24
N LEU A 321 -3.37 10.03 -22.99
CA LEU A 321 -4.01 8.95 -22.22
C LEU A 321 -4.67 9.50 -20.96
N VAL A 322 -5.86 9.02 -20.64
CA VAL A 322 -6.63 9.44 -19.47
C VAL A 322 -7.00 8.25 -18.60
N LEU A 323 -6.67 8.34 -17.31
CA LEU A 323 -7.19 7.45 -16.25
C LEU A 323 -8.20 8.25 -15.42
N ARG A 324 -9.43 7.76 -15.29
CA ARG A 324 -10.52 8.54 -14.68
C ARG A 324 -11.38 7.77 -13.67
N GLY A 325 -11.55 8.31 -12.47
CA GLY A 325 -12.54 7.81 -11.52
C GLY A 325 -12.22 6.44 -10.92
N LEU A 326 -10.95 6.03 -10.92
CA LEU A 326 -10.51 4.72 -10.43
C LEU A 326 -10.11 4.82 -8.96
N ILE A 327 -10.44 3.81 -8.16
CA ILE A 327 -9.91 3.64 -6.80
C ILE A 327 -8.77 2.62 -6.91
N LEU A 328 -7.55 3.04 -6.58
CA LEU A 328 -6.36 2.18 -6.55
C LEU A 328 -5.95 1.96 -5.09
N GLU A 329 -5.89 0.71 -4.67
CA GLU A 329 -5.72 0.38 -3.25
C GLU A 329 -5.20 -1.03 -2.97
N VAL A 330 -4.84 -1.27 -1.72
CA VAL A 330 -4.44 -2.57 -1.16
C VAL A 330 -3.28 -3.17 -1.96
N THR A 331 -2.21 -2.41 -2.12
CA THR A 331 -1.01 -2.82 -2.89
C THR A 331 0.25 -2.56 -2.07
N ARG A 332 1.29 -3.39 -2.26
CA ARG A 332 2.58 -3.20 -1.58
C ARG A 332 3.48 -2.19 -2.28
N GLY A 333 3.42 -2.16 -3.60
CA GLY A 333 4.12 -1.19 -4.44
C GLY A 333 3.28 0.06 -4.70
N GLU A 334 3.57 0.73 -5.80
CA GLU A 334 2.97 2.00 -6.18
C GLU A 334 1.53 1.86 -6.72
N GLY A 335 0.77 2.95 -6.67
CA GLY A 335 -0.52 3.03 -7.37
C GLY A 335 -0.36 3.16 -8.89
N ILE A 336 0.23 4.27 -9.35
CA ILE A 336 0.48 4.52 -10.77
C ILE A 336 1.90 5.03 -10.93
N THR A 337 2.64 4.48 -11.90
CA THR A 337 3.90 5.06 -12.37
C THR A 337 3.76 5.60 -13.78
N VAL A 338 4.35 6.77 -14.03
CA VAL A 338 4.40 7.39 -15.37
C VAL A 338 5.84 7.72 -15.69
N VAL A 339 6.37 7.10 -16.74
CA VAL A 339 7.75 7.27 -17.20
C VAL A 339 7.72 7.69 -18.66
N ASN A 340 8.39 8.80 -18.98
CA ASN A 340 8.46 9.37 -20.33
C ASN A 340 7.08 9.63 -20.99
N GLY A 341 6.04 9.91 -20.20
CA GLY A 341 4.70 10.18 -20.70
C GLY A 341 4.48 11.64 -21.09
N THR A 342 3.61 11.90 -22.08
CA THR A 342 3.22 13.26 -22.51
C THR A 342 1.70 13.40 -22.55
N ASN A 343 1.12 14.47 -22.01
CA ASN A 343 -0.34 14.65 -21.98
C ASN A 343 -1.09 13.46 -21.36
N VAL A 344 -0.62 12.99 -20.20
CA VAL A 344 -1.28 11.97 -19.38
C VAL A 344 -2.14 12.66 -18.33
N LEU A 345 -3.43 12.34 -18.28
CA LEU A 345 -4.36 12.89 -17.29
C LEU A 345 -4.82 11.80 -16.32
N ILE A 346 -4.58 12.01 -15.03
CA ILE A 346 -5.16 11.21 -13.94
C ILE A 346 -6.20 12.09 -13.25
N ALA A 347 -7.49 11.77 -13.40
CA ALA A 347 -8.58 12.65 -12.99
C ALA A 347 -9.63 11.94 -12.12
N GLY A 348 -9.94 12.50 -10.95
CA GLY A 348 -10.96 11.96 -10.05
C GLY A 348 -10.66 10.56 -9.51
N CYS A 349 -9.40 10.11 -9.57
CA CYS A 349 -8.98 8.85 -8.98
C CYS A 349 -8.77 9.00 -7.46
N THR A 350 -8.96 7.91 -6.72
CA THR A 350 -8.64 7.82 -5.29
C THR A 350 -7.46 6.87 -5.10
N PHE A 351 -6.48 7.31 -4.33
CA PHE A 351 -5.33 6.53 -3.92
C PHE A 351 -5.38 6.37 -2.40
N ARG A 352 -5.41 5.14 -1.91
CA ARG A 352 -5.39 4.82 -0.47
C ARG A 352 -4.82 3.43 -0.26
N ASN A 353 -4.29 3.13 0.92
CA ASN A 353 -3.81 1.78 1.24
C ASN A 353 -2.72 1.31 0.25
N ILE A 354 -1.72 2.16 0.03
CA ILE A 354 -0.60 1.97 -0.91
C ILE A 354 0.69 1.93 -0.08
N GLY A 355 1.55 0.96 -0.34
CA GLY A 355 2.70 0.62 0.50
C GLY A 355 4.01 1.40 0.23
N THR A 356 4.02 2.27 -0.78
CA THR A 356 5.19 3.09 -1.19
C THR A 356 4.80 4.54 -1.40
#